data_AF-A0A151UCP5-F1
#
_entry.id   AF-A0A151UCP5-F1
#
_cell.length_a   1.000
_cell.length_b   1.000
_cell.length_c   1.000
_cell.angle_alpha   90.00
_cell.angle_beta   90.00
_cell.angle_gamma   90.00
#
_symmetry.space_group_name_H-M   'P 1'
#
loop_
_entity.id
_entity.type
_entity.pdbx_description
1 polymer ?
#
loop_
_entity_poly.entity_id
_entity_poly.type
_entity_poly.pdbx_seq_one_letter_code
_entity_poly.pdbx_strand_id
1 'polypeptide(L)'
;MRKMSIYKCHKLQYLFTSAVAKMLMNLEEITVEECELVKEIVAKEGDATSTTIKFERLNTIALYSLPSLICFYSGSDTLQLPSLTTVRIGECRNMKIFSYGVIYTRLFRGIQMLSDDPKQDLLFHQDLNGTIKVILQRQVRTSFH
;
A
#
# COMPACT_ATOMS: atom_id res chain seq x y z
N MET A 1 -7.72 18.73 0.90
CA MET A 1 -7.97 17.45 0.21
C MET A 1 -7.10 17.32 -1.03
N ARG A 2 -5.89 16.77 -0.86
CA ARG A 2 -5.00 16.37 -1.97
C ARG A 2 -5.12 14.87 -2.20
N LYS A 3 -5.71 14.47 -3.32
CA LYS A 3 -5.92 13.07 -3.68
C LYS A 3 -5.20 12.73 -4.97
N MET A 4 -4.77 11.48 -5.10
CA MET A 4 -4.31 10.94 -6.36
C MET A 4 -5.05 9.64 -6.65
N SER A 5 -5.65 9.56 -7.84
CA SER A 5 -6.37 8.39 -8.32
C SER A 5 -5.71 7.92 -9.61
N ILE A 6 -5.21 6.69 -9.61
CA ILE A 6 -4.58 6.04 -10.76
C ILE A 6 -5.48 4.88 -11.16
N TYR A 7 -5.93 4.89 -12.42
CA TYR A 7 -6.85 3.90 -12.96
C TYR A 7 -6.33 3.38 -14.30
N LYS A 8 -6.40 2.07 -14.53
CA LYS A 8 -6.06 1.44 -15.82
C LYS A 8 -4.66 1.78 -16.36
N CYS A 9 -3.68 1.85 -15.46
CA CYS A 9 -2.29 2.08 -15.83
C CYS A 9 -1.55 0.75 -16.07
N HIS A 10 -1.85 0.09 -17.18
CA HIS A 10 -1.41 -1.29 -17.43
C HIS A 10 0.07 -1.43 -17.86
N LYS A 11 0.80 -0.33 -18.09
CA LYS A 11 2.19 -0.38 -18.62
C LYS A 11 3.26 -0.10 -17.58
N LEU A 12 2.92 0.55 -16.48
CA LEU A 12 3.89 0.94 -15.46
C LEU A 12 4.17 -0.23 -14.51
N GLN A 13 5.45 -0.40 -14.14
CA GLN A 13 5.85 -1.34 -13.09
C GLN A 13 5.88 -0.69 -11.71
N TYR A 14 6.00 0.63 -11.65
CA TYR A 14 5.88 1.44 -10.45
C TYR A 14 5.24 2.80 -10.74
N LEU A 15 4.62 3.43 -9.74
CA LEU A 15 3.94 4.73 -9.92
C LEU A 15 4.79 5.93 -9.52
N PHE A 16 5.57 5.78 -8.46
CA PHE A 16 6.46 6.82 -7.95
C PHE A 16 7.85 6.27 -7.75
N THR A 17 8.86 7.10 -7.89
CA THR A 17 10.16 6.84 -7.28
C THR A 17 10.18 7.39 -5.85
N SER A 18 11.14 6.96 -5.04
CA SER A 18 11.30 7.47 -3.68
C SER A 18 11.61 8.96 -3.63
N ALA A 19 12.25 9.55 -4.65
CA ALA A 19 12.43 11.01 -4.72
C ALA A 19 11.09 11.72 -4.95
N VAL A 20 10.26 11.23 -5.87
CA VAL A 20 8.91 11.78 -6.10
C VAL A 20 8.05 11.63 -4.85
N ALA A 21 8.10 10.48 -4.18
CA ALA A 21 7.33 10.24 -2.95
C ALA A 21 7.61 11.28 -1.85
N LYS A 22 8.86 11.75 -1.71
CA LYS A 22 9.22 12.79 -0.73
C LYS A 22 8.57 14.14 -1.04
N MET A 23 8.30 14.43 -2.30
CA MET A 23 7.60 15.64 -2.72
C MET A 23 6.09 15.57 -2.45
N LEU A 24 5.57 14.36 -2.22
CA LEU A 24 4.14 14.09 -1.98
C LEU A 24 3.76 14.12 -0.49
N MET A 25 4.55 14.76 0.39
CA MET A 25 4.32 14.78 1.84
C MET A 25 2.92 15.24 2.27
N ASN A 26 2.27 16.10 1.47
CA ASN A 26 0.94 16.65 1.75
C ASN A 26 -0.21 15.87 1.11
N LEU A 27 0.07 14.77 0.42
CA LEU A 27 -0.95 13.91 -0.15
C LEU A 27 -1.79 13.28 0.96
N GLU A 28 -3.11 13.33 0.82
CA GLU A 28 -4.07 12.87 1.83
C GLU A 28 -4.61 11.48 1.48
N GLU A 29 -4.81 11.19 0.19
CA GLU A 29 -5.34 9.91 -0.28
C GLU A 29 -4.64 9.42 -1.56
N ILE A 30 -4.39 8.11 -1.60
CA ILE A 30 -3.93 7.39 -2.80
C ILE A 30 -4.95 6.30 -3.11
N THR A 31 -5.47 6.31 -4.34
CA THR A 31 -6.27 5.21 -4.89
C THR A 31 -5.59 4.69 -6.15
N VAL A 32 -5.37 3.37 -6.21
CA VAL A 32 -4.81 2.69 -7.38
C VAL A 32 -5.69 1.51 -7.73
N GLU A 33 -6.17 1.47 -8.97
CA GLU A 33 -7.18 0.54 -9.40
C GLU A 33 -6.94 0.02 -10.82
N GLU A 34 -7.17 -1.28 -11.03
CA GLU A 34 -7.10 -1.95 -12.33
C GLU A 34 -5.75 -1.74 -13.06
N CYS A 35 -4.62 -1.81 -12.35
CA CYS A 35 -3.29 -1.67 -12.94
C CYS A 35 -2.56 -3.02 -12.94
N GLU A 36 -2.49 -3.66 -14.11
CA GLU A 36 -2.06 -5.05 -14.25
C GLU A 36 -0.57 -5.29 -13.96
N LEU A 37 0.31 -4.38 -14.39
CA LEU A 37 1.77 -4.58 -14.33
C LEU A 37 2.46 -3.86 -13.16
N VAL A 38 1.72 -3.09 -12.36
CA VAL A 38 2.28 -2.36 -11.21
C VAL A 38 2.70 -3.37 -10.15
N LYS A 39 4.00 -3.45 -9.90
CA LYS A 39 4.63 -4.30 -8.87
C LYS A 39 4.87 -3.55 -7.57
N GLU A 40 5.07 -2.24 -7.66
CA GLU A 40 5.46 -1.39 -6.54
C GLU A 40 4.69 -0.07 -6.64
N ILE A 41 4.13 0.47 -5.57
CA ILE A 41 3.53 1.82 -5.63
C ILE A 41 4.65 2.87 -5.67
N VAL A 42 5.64 2.71 -4.78
CA VAL A 42 6.84 3.52 -4.67
C VAL A 42 8.06 2.62 -4.90
N ALA A 43 8.83 2.90 -5.94
CA ALA A 43 10.10 2.24 -6.21
C ALA A 43 11.26 2.96 -5.49
N LYS A 44 12.22 2.20 -4.97
CA LYS A 44 13.48 2.77 -4.47
C LYS A 44 14.26 3.41 -5.61
N GLU A 45 14.67 4.66 -5.45
CA GLU A 45 15.53 5.38 -6.40
C GLU A 45 17.00 5.37 -5.96
N GLY A 46 17.85 4.69 -6.74
CA GLY A 46 19.30 4.67 -6.56
C GLY A 46 19.79 4.14 -5.21
N ASP A 47 21.07 4.39 -4.92
CA ASP A 47 21.75 4.03 -3.65
C ASP A 47 21.78 5.19 -2.65
N ALA A 48 20.92 6.21 -2.85
CA ALA A 48 20.94 7.41 -2.04
C ALA A 48 20.74 7.10 -0.54
N THR A 49 21.57 7.71 0.30
CA THR A 49 21.67 7.57 1.77
C THR A 49 20.45 8.10 2.55
N SER A 50 19.35 8.37 1.86
CA SER A 50 18.16 8.95 2.47
C SER A 50 17.37 7.89 3.23
N THR A 51 17.53 7.87 4.54
CA THR A 51 16.96 6.85 5.42
C THR A 51 15.45 6.96 5.65
N THR A 52 14.75 7.98 5.14
CA THR A 52 13.31 8.20 5.46
C THR A 52 12.48 8.76 4.30
N ILE A 53 11.28 8.22 4.12
CA ILE A 53 10.17 8.79 3.34
C ILE A 53 9.03 9.12 4.30
N LYS A 54 8.49 10.34 4.22
CA LYS A 54 7.40 10.78 5.09
C LYS A 54 6.21 11.27 4.29
N PHE A 55 5.07 10.62 4.48
CA PHE A 55 3.77 11.13 4.05
C PHE A 55 3.06 11.73 5.26
N GLU A 56 3.18 13.04 5.45
CA GLU A 56 2.65 13.74 6.63
C GLU A 56 1.14 13.58 6.75
N ARG A 57 0.40 13.71 5.65
CA ARG A 57 -1.07 13.82 5.66
C ARG A 57 -1.80 12.61 5.10
N LEU A 58 -1.08 11.60 4.62
CA LEU A 58 -1.67 10.45 3.96
C LEU A 58 -2.45 9.64 4.98
N ASN A 59 -3.77 9.70 4.85
CA ASN A 59 -4.71 9.07 5.76
C ASN A 59 -5.39 7.84 5.16
N THR A 60 -5.55 7.81 3.83
CA THR A 60 -6.20 6.71 3.12
C THR A 60 -5.33 6.19 1.99
N ILE A 61 -5.20 4.86 1.95
CA ILE A 61 -4.62 4.13 0.83
C ILE A 61 -5.66 3.09 0.37
N ALA A 62 -6.01 3.10 -0.91
CA ALA A 62 -6.91 2.13 -1.51
C ALA A 62 -6.24 1.47 -2.72
N LEU A 63 -6.12 0.15 -2.69
CA LEU A 63 -5.46 -0.67 -3.70
C LEU A 63 -6.43 -1.76 -4.15
N TYR A 64 -6.83 -1.73 -5.43
CA TYR A 64 -7.82 -2.65 -5.97
C TYR A 64 -7.42 -3.23 -7.32
N SER A 65 -7.62 -4.54 -7.50
CA SER A 65 -7.37 -5.25 -8.76
C SER A 65 -5.97 -4.96 -9.32
N LEU A 66 -4.95 -5.20 -8.49
CA LEU A 66 -3.52 -5.03 -8.81
C LEU A 66 -2.83 -6.41 -8.77
N PRO A 67 -3.04 -7.25 -9.79
CA PRO A 67 -2.61 -8.65 -9.74
C PRO A 67 -1.09 -8.82 -9.65
N SER A 68 -0.28 -7.86 -10.12
CA SER A 68 1.19 -7.93 -10.05
C SER A 68 1.79 -7.22 -8.84
N LEU A 69 0.98 -6.54 -8.01
CA LEU A 69 1.50 -5.74 -6.89
C LEU A 69 2.22 -6.64 -5.89
N ILE A 70 3.45 -6.30 -5.52
CA ILE A 70 4.27 -7.02 -4.53
C ILE A 70 4.31 -6.25 -3.20
N CYS A 71 4.50 -4.94 -3.27
CA CYS A 71 4.58 -4.08 -2.08
C CYS A 71 4.18 -2.62 -2.37
N PHE A 72 3.93 -1.86 -1.31
CA PHE A 72 3.71 -0.41 -1.44
C PHE A 72 5.05 0.32 -1.66
N TYR A 73 6.09 -0.01 -0.87
CA TYR A 73 7.43 0.56 -1.03
C TYR A 73 8.50 -0.54 -1.12
N SER A 74 9.31 -0.52 -2.18
CA SER A 74 10.37 -1.53 -2.38
C SER A 74 11.69 -1.25 -1.67
N GLY A 75 11.88 -0.04 -1.13
CA GLY A 75 13.09 0.30 -0.39
C GLY A 75 13.04 -0.11 1.08
N SER A 76 14.23 -0.12 1.69
CA SER A 76 14.44 -0.46 3.10
C SER A 76 14.45 0.77 4.04
N ASP A 77 14.23 1.97 3.50
CA ASP A 77 14.16 3.20 4.28
C ASP A 77 12.94 3.23 5.20
N THR A 78 13.02 4.03 6.25
CA THR A 78 11.91 4.23 7.17
C THR A 78 10.75 4.92 6.45
N LEU A 79 9.58 4.32 6.47
CA LEU A 79 8.36 4.90 5.92
C LEU A 79 7.49 5.44 7.06
N GLN A 80 7.40 6.77 7.15
CA GLN A 80 6.63 7.46 8.17
C GLN A 80 5.24 7.86 7.63
N LEU A 81 4.21 7.32 8.26
CA LEU A 81 2.80 7.51 7.89
C LEU A 81 2.00 7.92 9.15
N PRO A 82 2.31 9.07 9.76
CA PRO A 82 1.73 9.48 11.05
C PRO A 82 0.20 9.63 11.01
N SER A 83 -0.36 10.01 9.86
CA SER A 83 -1.80 10.23 9.67
C SER A 83 -2.56 9.03 9.09
N LEU A 84 -1.89 7.91 8.78
CA LEU A 84 -2.54 6.77 8.13
C LEU A 84 -3.52 6.10 9.07
N THR A 85 -4.81 6.13 8.71
CA THR A 85 -5.90 5.51 9.47
C THR A 85 -6.54 4.36 8.72
N THR A 86 -6.58 4.45 7.39
CA THR A 86 -7.35 3.55 6.54
C THR A 86 -6.49 2.98 5.42
N VAL A 87 -6.42 1.66 5.35
CA VAL A 87 -5.84 0.93 4.23
C VAL A 87 -6.90 -0.03 3.71
N ARG A 88 -7.20 0.05 2.41
CA ARG A 88 -8.16 -0.82 1.72
C ARG A 88 -7.43 -1.64 0.67
N ILE A 89 -7.60 -2.96 0.72
CA ILE A 89 -6.98 -3.87 -0.24
C ILE A 89 -8.03 -4.84 -0.79
N GLY A 90 -8.16 -4.91 -2.11
CA GLY A 90 -8.95 -5.94 -2.80
C GLY A 90 -8.20 -6.46 -4.02
N GLU A 91 -8.31 -7.76 -4.30
CA GLU A 91 -7.75 -8.39 -5.50
C GLU A 91 -6.24 -8.13 -5.77
N CYS A 92 -5.44 -7.86 -4.73
CA CYS A 92 -3.99 -7.68 -4.83
C CYS A 92 -3.22 -8.96 -4.46
N ARG A 93 -3.51 -10.07 -5.18
CA ARG A 93 -3.15 -11.45 -4.76
C ARG A 93 -1.65 -11.72 -4.60
N ASN A 94 -0.79 -10.96 -5.29
CA ASN A 94 0.67 -11.14 -5.23
C ASN A 94 1.37 -10.21 -4.22
N MET A 95 0.61 -9.34 -3.53
CA MET A 95 1.20 -8.47 -2.52
C MET A 95 1.78 -9.36 -1.43
N LYS A 96 2.87 -8.96 -0.76
CA LYS A 96 3.51 -9.78 0.30
C LYS A 96 3.74 -9.01 1.57
N ILE A 97 4.09 -7.75 1.42
CA ILE A 97 4.43 -6.82 2.48
C ILE A 97 4.00 -5.42 2.04
N PHE A 98 3.92 -4.49 2.99
CA PHE A 98 3.74 -3.08 2.70
C PHE A 98 5.06 -2.44 2.32
N SER A 99 6.11 -2.63 3.13
CA SER A 99 7.45 -2.07 2.93
C SER A 99 8.52 -3.04 3.42
N TYR A 100 9.70 -3.03 2.79
CA TYR A 100 10.88 -3.76 3.29
C TYR A 100 11.56 -3.05 4.46
N GLY A 101 11.39 -1.73 4.57
CA GLY A 101 11.91 -0.91 5.67
C GLY A 101 11.00 -0.88 6.90
N VAL A 102 11.46 -0.17 7.93
CA VAL A 102 10.67 0.08 9.14
C VAL A 102 9.47 0.97 8.79
N ILE A 103 8.28 0.60 9.27
CA ILE A 103 7.06 1.39 9.06
C ILE A 103 6.68 2.05 10.37
N TYR A 104 6.58 3.38 10.36
CA TYR A 104 6.13 4.14 11.51
C TYR A 104 4.72 4.69 11.28
N THR A 105 3.75 4.07 11.94
CA THR A 105 2.34 4.49 11.92
C THR A 105 1.86 4.71 13.35
N ARG A 106 1.31 5.88 13.69
CA ARG A 106 0.73 6.11 15.03
C ARG A 106 -0.76 5.78 15.12
N LEU A 107 -1.46 5.90 13.99
CA LEU A 107 -2.92 5.87 13.94
C LEU A 107 -3.47 4.68 13.15
N PHE A 108 -2.61 3.74 12.76
CA PHE A 108 -3.02 2.58 11.97
C PHE A 108 -3.93 1.67 12.80
N ARG A 109 -5.16 1.47 12.32
CA ARG A 109 -6.20 0.70 13.01
C ARG A 109 -6.36 -0.72 12.48
N GLY A 110 -5.84 -0.99 11.28
CA GLY A 110 -6.05 -2.23 10.54
C GLY A 110 -6.29 -1.98 9.06
N ILE A 111 -6.36 -3.07 8.30
CA ILE A 111 -6.67 -3.08 6.88
C ILE A 111 -8.11 -3.55 6.70
N GLN A 112 -8.88 -2.81 5.91
CA GLN A 112 -10.17 -3.23 5.41
C GLN A 112 -9.96 -4.02 4.11
N MET A 113 -10.41 -5.26 4.08
CA MET A 113 -10.50 -5.99 2.81
C MET A 113 -11.69 -5.45 2.03
N LEU A 114 -11.53 -5.28 0.72
CA LEU A 114 -12.65 -4.99 -0.17
C LEU A 114 -13.23 -6.33 -0.62
N SER A 115 -14.48 -6.59 -0.22
CA SER A 115 -15.28 -7.75 -0.64
C SER A 115 -16.75 -7.36 -0.62
N ASP A 116 -17.61 -8.22 -1.17
CA ASP A 116 -19.06 -7.99 -1.26
C ASP A 116 -19.78 -8.00 0.11
N ASP A 117 -19.08 -8.29 1.22
CA ASP A 117 -19.68 -8.26 2.56
C ASP A 117 -19.68 -6.83 3.16
N PRO A 118 -20.87 -6.24 3.43
CA PRO A 118 -21.01 -4.90 3.98
C PRO A 118 -20.61 -4.76 5.46
N LYS A 119 -20.29 -5.86 6.18
CA LYS A 119 -19.89 -5.85 7.61
C LYS A 119 -18.41 -6.15 7.82
N GLN A 120 -17.53 -5.72 6.93
CA GLN A 120 -16.11 -6.04 7.09
C GLN A 120 -15.45 -5.28 8.23
N ASP A 121 -15.01 -6.05 9.21
CA ASP A 121 -14.15 -5.61 10.29
C ASP A 121 -12.75 -5.26 9.76
N LEU A 122 -12.12 -4.27 10.41
CA LEU A 122 -10.71 -3.97 10.22
C LEU A 122 -9.88 -5.16 10.72
N LEU A 123 -9.05 -5.73 9.85
CA LEU A 123 -8.09 -6.74 10.27
C LEU A 123 -6.82 -6.05 10.76
N PHE A 124 -6.36 -6.40 11.96
CA PHE A 124 -5.08 -5.97 12.50
C PHE A 124 -4.31 -7.16 13.05
N HIS A 125 -3.05 -7.30 12.64
CA HIS A 125 -2.16 -8.34 13.16
C HIS A 125 -0.74 -7.81 13.32
N GLN A 126 -0.35 -7.54 14.57
CA GLN A 126 0.96 -7.00 15.00
C GLN A 126 1.30 -5.61 14.42
N ASP A 127 1.48 -5.52 13.11
CA ASP A 127 1.79 -4.32 12.36
C ASP A 127 1.19 -4.38 10.94
N LEU A 128 1.52 -3.39 10.10
CA LEU A 128 0.99 -3.29 8.75
C LEU A 128 1.47 -4.45 7.84
N ASN A 129 2.73 -4.87 7.97
CA ASN A 129 3.30 -6.00 7.21
C ASN A 129 2.69 -7.33 7.67
N GLY A 130 2.56 -7.55 8.98
CA GLY A 130 1.92 -8.71 9.59
C GLY A 130 0.46 -8.85 9.16
N THR A 131 -0.27 -7.73 9.13
CA THR A 131 -1.66 -7.70 8.66
C THR A 131 -1.77 -8.12 7.19
N ILE A 132 -0.91 -7.62 6.31
CA ILE A 132 -0.90 -8.01 4.88
C ILE A 132 -0.65 -9.51 4.73
N LYS A 133 0.33 -10.08 5.45
CA LYS A 133 0.61 -11.51 5.40
C LYS A 133 -0.61 -12.37 5.75
N VAL A 134 -1.38 -11.97 6.77
CA VAL A 134 -2.62 -12.67 7.15
C VAL A 134 -3.70 -12.53 6.07
N ILE A 135 -3.87 -11.34 5.47
CA ILE A 135 -4.84 -11.11 4.39
C ILE A 135 -4.59 -12.03 3.20
N LEU A 136 -3.33 -12.18 2.79
CA LEU A 136 -2.97 -12.98 1.63
C LEU A 136 -3.22 -14.47 1.86
N GLN A 137 -2.97 -14.97 3.07
CA GLN A 137 -3.34 -16.33 3.44
C GLN A 137 -4.85 -16.58 3.35
N ARG A 138 -5.68 -15.56 3.61
CA ARG A 138 -7.15 -15.65 3.45
C ARG A 138 -7.56 -15.64 1.97
N GLN A 139 -6.89 -14.89 1.12
CA GLN A 139 -7.17 -14.86 -0.32
C GLN A 139 -6.85 -16.19 -1.02
N VAL A 140 -5.80 -16.91 -0.59
CA VAL A 140 -5.47 -18.24 -1.13
C VAL A 140 -6.57 -19.28 -0.83
N ARG A 141 -7.30 -19.13 0.28
CA ARG A 141 -8.37 -20.06 0.69
C ARG A 141 -9.68 -19.88 -0.07
N THR A 142 -9.93 -18.71 -0.66
CA THR A 142 -11.19 -18.40 -1.36
C THR A 142 -11.17 -18.79 -2.85
N SER A 143 -10.01 -19.16 -3.40
CA SER A 143 -9.84 -19.62 -4.78
C SER A 143 -10.05 -21.12 -5.02
N PHE A 144 -10.65 -21.84 -4.06
CA PHE A 144 -10.93 -23.29 -4.14
C PHE A 144 -12.42 -23.65 -4.12
N HIS A 145 -13.33 -22.70 -4.37
CA HIS A 145 -14.76 -22.98 -4.58
C HIS A 145 -15.22 -22.44 -5.92
#